data_AF-S6EZP5-F1
#
_entry.id   AF-S6EZP5-F1
#
_cell.length_a   1.000
_cell.length_b   1.000
_cell.length_c   1.000
_cell.angle_alpha   90.00
_cell.angle_beta   90.00
_cell.angle_gamma   90.00
#
_symmetry.space_group_name_H-M   'P 1'
#
loop_
_entity.id
_entity.type
_entity.pdbx_description
1 polymer ?
#
loop_
_entity_poly.entity_id
_entity_poly.type
_entity_poly.pdbx_seq_one_letter_code
_entity_poly.pdbx_strand_id
1 'polypeptide(L)'
;MYKKNWTDEGSPLMIYTVAQAKQLQDMREDFDVRFAMTYGDPRIDKVIAEMKESGVEEITVLPLYPQYSLTTVEPVIQQVKKIDDKIKVIRDFHKVESYSDLLAESIREKWQANDYDKLVLSYHGIPLSYVTKKKDAYEEQCKETTRLVVSKLGLREEEYEHTYQSKFGPEKWLEPATIDRVAELPKENAKKVLICSPAFVADCLETLFELEIENKEVFVENGGETFDFVHPFNDSLDFTRVLSEVVDQNRI
;
A
#
# COMPACT_ATOMS: atom_id res chain seq x y z
N MET A 1 -19.41 -3.88 10.12
CA MET A 1 -19.12 -2.43 10.15
C MET A 1 -18.83 -1.83 8.76
N TYR A 2 -18.67 -2.62 7.68
CA TYR A 2 -18.24 -2.11 6.36
C TYR A 2 -19.20 -2.35 5.17
N LYS A 3 -20.51 -2.53 5.42
CA LYS A 3 -21.49 -2.80 4.34
C LYS A 3 -21.93 -1.57 3.53
N LYS A 4 -21.33 -0.39 3.74
CA LYS A 4 -21.89 0.87 3.21
C LYS A 4 -21.30 1.38 1.90
N ASN A 5 -20.20 0.80 1.40
CA ASN A 5 -19.52 1.29 0.19
C ASN A 5 -19.19 0.13 -0.78
N TRP A 6 -20.13 -0.79 -1.01
CA TRP A 6 -20.01 -1.75 -2.12
C TRP A 6 -20.89 -1.22 -3.24
N THR A 7 -20.31 -0.99 -4.41
CA THR A 7 -21.10 -0.83 -5.63
C THR A 7 -21.61 -2.21 -6.05
N ASP A 8 -22.54 -2.27 -7.00
CA ASP A 8 -22.95 -3.53 -7.62
C ASP A 8 -21.76 -4.27 -8.29
N GLU A 9 -20.64 -3.56 -8.50
CA GLU A 9 -19.40 -4.02 -9.13
C GLU A 9 -18.35 -4.55 -8.13
N GLY A 10 -18.56 -4.43 -6.81
CA GLY A 10 -17.69 -4.98 -5.76
C GLY A 10 -17.04 -3.93 -4.85
N SER A 11 -16.02 -4.34 -4.09
CA SER A 11 -15.20 -3.41 -3.30
C SER A 11 -14.19 -2.68 -4.20
N PRO A 12 -13.78 -1.44 -3.86
CA PRO A 12 -12.77 -0.70 -4.64
C PRO A 12 -11.49 -1.53 -4.88
N LEU A 13 -11.02 -2.22 -3.84
CA LEU A 13 -9.87 -3.12 -3.94
C LEU A 13 -10.04 -4.18 -5.03
N MET A 14 -11.21 -4.83 -5.10
CA MET A 14 -11.48 -5.86 -6.11
C MET A 14 -11.51 -5.25 -7.51
N ILE A 15 -12.21 -4.12 -7.68
CA ILE A 15 -12.34 -3.42 -8.97
C ILE A 15 -10.95 -3.07 -9.51
N TYR A 16 -10.10 -2.45 -8.71
CA TYR A 16 -8.76 -2.06 -9.13
C TYR A 16 -7.83 -3.27 -9.33
N THR A 17 -7.93 -4.31 -8.50
CA THR A 17 -7.13 -5.53 -8.69
C THR A 17 -7.45 -6.22 -10.01
N VAL A 18 -8.73 -6.31 -10.38
CA VAL A 18 -9.17 -6.89 -11.66
C VAL A 18 -8.68 -6.04 -12.83
N ALA A 19 -8.79 -4.71 -12.72
CA ALA A 19 -8.33 -3.79 -13.75
C ALA A 19 -6.80 -3.86 -13.94
N GLN A 20 -6.02 -3.85 -12.86
CA GLN A 20 -4.56 -4.00 -12.89
C GLN A 20 -4.14 -5.33 -13.53
N ALA A 21 -4.78 -6.44 -13.15
CA ALA A 21 -4.48 -7.75 -13.74
C ALA A 21 -4.77 -7.80 -15.24
N LYS A 22 -5.89 -7.19 -15.68
CA LYS A 22 -6.23 -7.09 -17.10
C LYS A 22 -5.23 -6.23 -17.85
N GLN A 23 -4.90 -5.05 -17.34
CA GLN A 23 -3.92 -4.17 -17.98
C GLN A 23 -2.54 -4.83 -18.08
N LEU A 24 -2.12 -5.55 -17.03
CA LEU A 24 -0.85 -6.27 -17.05
C LEU A 24 -0.88 -7.41 -18.07
N GLN A 25 -1.99 -8.16 -18.20
CA GLN A 25 -2.18 -9.15 -19.26
C GLN A 25 -2.06 -8.53 -20.65
N ASP A 26 -2.70 -7.39 -20.88
CA ASP A 26 -2.68 -6.68 -22.17
C ASP A 26 -1.26 -6.16 -22.50
N MET A 27 -0.45 -5.82 -21.49
CA MET A 27 0.96 -5.42 -21.68
C MET A 27 1.92 -6.61 -21.84
N ARG A 28 1.55 -7.79 -21.34
CA ARG A 28 2.43 -8.95 -21.22
C ARG A 28 1.83 -10.20 -21.85
N GLU A 29 1.81 -10.22 -23.18
CA GLU A 29 1.38 -11.38 -23.97
C GLU A 29 2.26 -12.63 -23.70
N ASP A 30 3.46 -12.47 -23.13
CA ASP A 30 4.35 -13.57 -22.72
C ASP A 30 3.95 -14.25 -21.40
N PHE A 31 2.92 -13.74 -20.70
CA PHE A 31 2.43 -14.30 -19.44
C PHE A 31 0.93 -14.63 -19.50
N ASP A 32 0.51 -15.65 -18.74
CA ASP A 32 -0.88 -15.80 -18.29
C ASP A 32 -1.01 -15.08 -16.93
N VAL A 33 -1.67 -13.93 -16.92
CA VAL A 33 -1.84 -13.08 -15.73
C VAL A 33 -3.20 -13.35 -15.09
N ARG A 34 -3.16 -13.77 -13.82
CA ARG A 34 -4.34 -13.98 -12.98
C ARG A 34 -4.22 -13.18 -11.69
N PHE A 35 -5.36 -12.77 -11.12
CA PHE A 35 -5.41 -12.24 -9.76
C PHE A 35 -5.94 -13.30 -8.79
N ALA A 36 -5.55 -13.19 -7.52
CA ALA A 36 -6.02 -14.06 -6.45
C ALA A 36 -6.08 -13.29 -5.12
N MET A 37 -6.96 -13.75 -4.23
CA MET A 37 -7.19 -13.15 -2.93
C MET A 37 -6.70 -14.07 -1.82
N THR A 38 -5.91 -13.54 -0.88
CA THR A 38 -5.50 -14.27 0.34
C THR A 38 -6.70 -14.64 1.20
N TYR A 39 -7.67 -13.71 1.28
CA TYR A 39 -8.91 -13.83 2.05
C TYR A 39 -10.08 -13.34 1.18
N GLY A 40 -10.48 -14.14 0.20
CA GLY A 40 -11.55 -13.80 -0.73
C GLY A 40 -11.66 -14.79 -1.88
N ASP A 41 -12.49 -14.46 -2.86
CA ASP A 41 -12.60 -15.20 -4.13
C ASP A 41 -12.10 -14.30 -5.27
N PRO A 42 -11.32 -14.83 -6.25
CA PRO A 42 -10.83 -16.20 -6.34
C PRO A 42 -9.69 -16.46 -5.35
N ARG A 43 -9.70 -17.63 -4.71
CA ARG A 43 -8.66 -18.03 -3.75
C ARG A 43 -7.36 -18.43 -4.45
N ILE A 44 -6.23 -18.19 -3.79
CA ILE A 44 -4.88 -18.52 -4.29
C ILE A 44 -4.74 -20.00 -4.71
N ASP A 45 -5.28 -20.93 -3.91
CA ASP A 45 -5.24 -22.37 -4.20
C ASP A 45 -5.96 -22.75 -5.49
N LYS A 46 -7.15 -22.18 -5.69
CA LYS A 46 -7.95 -22.38 -6.89
C LYS A 46 -7.27 -21.81 -8.14
N VAL A 47 -6.78 -20.57 -8.07
CA VAL A 47 -6.14 -19.92 -9.23
C VAL A 47 -4.88 -20.66 -9.66
N ILE A 48 -4.03 -21.09 -8.71
CA ILE A 48 -2.83 -21.88 -9.03
C ILE A 48 -3.20 -23.22 -9.67
N ALA A 49 -4.26 -23.89 -9.21
CA ALA A 49 -4.72 -25.13 -9.82
C ALA A 49 -5.18 -24.91 -11.27
N GLU A 50 -5.99 -23.87 -11.51
CA GLU A 50 -6.47 -23.51 -12.86
C GLU A 50 -5.32 -23.16 -13.82
N MET A 51 -4.30 -22.42 -13.35
CA MET A 51 -3.10 -22.12 -14.15
C MET A 51 -2.31 -23.39 -14.51
N LYS A 52 -2.18 -24.34 -13.58
CA LYS A 52 -1.51 -25.62 -13.87
C LYS A 52 -2.31 -26.45 -14.86
N GLU A 53 -3.63 -26.46 -14.74
CA GLU A 53 -4.53 -27.15 -15.68
C GLU A 53 -4.50 -26.54 -17.08
N SER A 54 -4.26 -25.23 -17.21
CA SER A 54 -4.08 -24.56 -18.50
C SER A 54 -2.67 -24.74 -19.10
N GLY A 55 -1.79 -25.49 -18.44
CA GLY A 55 -0.45 -25.82 -18.93
C GLY A 55 0.65 -24.83 -18.52
N VAL A 56 0.41 -23.96 -17.54
CA VAL A 56 1.45 -23.08 -17.00
C VAL A 56 2.45 -23.91 -16.18
N GLU A 57 3.71 -23.93 -16.63
CA GLU A 57 4.79 -24.69 -15.98
C GLU A 57 5.53 -23.89 -14.90
N GLU A 58 5.64 -22.57 -15.08
CA GLU A 58 6.33 -21.65 -14.17
C GLU A 58 5.36 -20.60 -13.64
N ILE A 59 5.19 -20.55 -12.32
CA ILE A 59 4.30 -19.60 -11.65
C ILE A 59 5.11 -18.71 -10.73
N THR A 60 4.90 -17.40 -10.85
CA THR A 60 5.37 -16.39 -9.89
C THR A 60 4.18 -15.67 -9.29
N VAL A 61 4.15 -15.58 -7.97
CA VAL A 61 3.14 -14.82 -7.22
C VAL A 61 3.74 -13.48 -6.81
N LEU A 62 3.07 -12.39 -7.18
CA LEU A 62 3.39 -11.03 -6.76
C LEU A 62 2.31 -10.54 -5.79
N PRO A 63 2.57 -10.55 -4.47
CA PRO A 63 1.71 -9.86 -3.51
C PRO A 63 1.69 -8.36 -3.82
N LEU A 64 0.53 -7.72 -3.86
CA LEU A 64 0.38 -6.28 -4.10
C LEU A 64 0.64 -5.43 -2.84
N TYR A 65 1.66 -5.82 -2.08
CA TYR A 65 2.19 -5.08 -0.93
C TYR A 65 3.65 -4.73 -1.22
N PRO A 66 4.02 -3.44 -1.31
CA PRO A 66 5.40 -3.05 -1.60
C PRO A 66 6.35 -3.50 -0.50
N GLN A 67 5.94 -3.34 0.77
CA GLN A 67 6.71 -3.75 1.94
C GLN A 67 6.26 -5.13 2.44
N TYR A 68 7.24 -5.98 2.74
CA TYR A 68 7.03 -7.25 3.42
C TYR A 68 6.59 -7.05 4.87
N SER A 69 5.61 -7.83 5.31
CA SER A 69 5.31 -8.04 6.72
C SER A 69 4.92 -9.48 7.03
N LEU A 70 5.15 -9.91 8.28
CA LEU A 70 4.65 -11.17 8.82
C LEU A 70 3.11 -11.22 8.90
N THR A 71 2.43 -10.08 8.75
CA THR A 71 0.96 -10.00 8.80
C THR A 71 0.30 -9.95 7.41
N THR A 72 1.06 -9.69 6.34
CA THR A 72 0.52 -9.54 4.98
C THR A 72 1.14 -10.52 3.98
N VAL A 73 2.40 -10.30 3.60
CA VAL A 73 3.10 -11.10 2.59
C VAL A 73 3.44 -12.49 3.10
N GLU A 74 3.83 -12.64 4.37
CA GLU A 74 4.18 -13.96 4.91
C GLU A 74 3.01 -14.96 4.85
N PRO A 75 1.76 -14.61 5.21
CA PRO A 75 0.60 -15.46 4.94
C PRO A 75 0.47 -15.91 3.48
N VAL A 76 0.74 -15.05 2.50
CA VAL A 76 0.73 -15.41 1.07
C VAL A 76 1.80 -16.45 0.78
N ILE A 77 3.04 -16.21 1.23
CA ILE A 77 4.16 -17.14 1.08
C ILE A 77 3.79 -18.52 1.67
N GLN A 78 3.21 -18.54 2.87
CA GLN A 78 2.83 -19.79 3.54
C GLN A 78 1.69 -20.52 2.83
N GLN A 79 0.72 -19.81 2.23
CA GLN A 79 -0.33 -20.44 1.43
C GLN A 79 0.23 -21.06 0.15
N VAL A 80 1.06 -20.30 -0.58
CA VAL A 80 1.69 -20.76 -1.83
C VAL A 80 2.59 -21.97 -1.60
N LYS A 81 3.48 -21.93 -0.60
CA LYS A 81 4.39 -23.04 -0.29
C LYS A 81 3.69 -24.33 0.14
N LYS A 82 2.48 -24.24 0.69
CA LYS A 82 1.66 -25.43 1.01
C LYS A 82 1.10 -26.10 -0.25
N ILE A 83 0.90 -25.33 -1.31
CA ILE A 83 0.40 -25.82 -2.59
C ILE A 83 1.56 -26.40 -3.41
N ASP A 84 2.64 -25.63 -3.54
CA ASP A 84 3.85 -26.01 -4.27
C ASP A 84 5.02 -25.13 -3.81
N ASP A 85 6.07 -25.75 -3.30
CA ASP A 85 7.25 -25.07 -2.76
C ASP A 85 8.19 -24.51 -3.84
N LYS A 86 7.99 -24.91 -5.11
CA LYS A 86 8.74 -24.39 -6.26
C LYS A 86 8.18 -23.07 -6.79
N ILE A 87 6.94 -22.73 -6.46
CA ILE A 87 6.33 -21.47 -6.90
C ILE A 87 7.09 -20.31 -6.26
N LYS A 88 7.57 -19.41 -7.11
CA LYS A 88 8.27 -18.21 -6.66
C LYS A 88 7.25 -17.23 -6.08
N VAL A 89 7.57 -16.62 -4.94
CA VAL A 89 6.81 -15.51 -4.38
C VAL A 89 7.75 -14.32 -4.26
N ILE A 90 7.39 -13.20 -4.89
CA ILE A 90 8.12 -11.94 -4.75
C ILE A 90 7.87 -11.43 -3.33
N ARG A 91 8.95 -11.21 -2.57
CA ARG A 91 8.87 -10.93 -1.13
C ARG A 91 8.46 -9.49 -0.84
N ASP A 92 9.05 -8.55 -1.57
CA ASP A 92 8.84 -7.11 -1.45
C ASP A 92 9.29 -6.44 -2.75
N PHE A 93 8.82 -5.22 -2.98
CA PHE A 93 9.22 -4.39 -4.12
C PHE A 93 9.34 -2.90 -3.76
N HIS A 94 9.36 -2.54 -2.47
CA HIS A 94 9.43 -1.15 -2.01
C HIS A 94 10.68 -0.39 -2.46
N LYS A 95 11.74 -1.10 -2.88
CA LYS A 95 12.99 -0.51 -3.41
C LYS A 95 13.03 -0.38 -4.92
N VAL A 96 12.02 -0.88 -5.64
CA VAL A 96 11.96 -0.70 -7.09
C VAL A 96 11.88 0.79 -7.34
N GLU A 97 12.83 1.33 -8.10
CA GLU A 97 13.02 2.77 -8.20
C GLU A 97 11.78 3.46 -8.77
N SER A 98 11.20 2.86 -9.82
CA SER A 98 9.96 3.33 -10.45
C SER A 98 8.76 3.36 -9.51
N TYR A 99 8.69 2.50 -8.49
CA TYR A 99 7.67 2.59 -7.44
C TYR A 99 7.79 3.89 -6.65
N SER A 100 9.00 4.18 -6.17
CA SER A 100 9.26 5.40 -5.38
C SER A 100 9.20 6.68 -6.23
N ASP A 101 9.53 6.61 -7.52
CA ASP A 101 9.35 7.70 -8.48
C ASP A 101 7.89 8.03 -8.70
N LEU A 102 7.08 7.03 -9.02
CA LEU A 102 5.65 7.21 -9.26
C LEU A 102 4.94 7.74 -8.01
N LEU A 103 5.28 7.22 -6.84
CA LEU A 103 4.75 7.72 -5.57
C LEU A 103 5.12 9.19 -5.33
N ALA A 104 6.39 9.54 -5.56
CA ALA A 104 6.84 10.92 -5.42
C ALA A 104 6.17 11.85 -6.45
N GLU A 105 5.89 11.38 -7.66
CA GLU A 105 5.13 12.14 -8.67
C GLU A 105 3.71 12.43 -8.21
N SER A 106 2.96 11.41 -7.78
CA SER A 106 1.59 11.58 -7.27
C SER A 106 1.51 12.53 -6.06
N ILE A 107 2.50 12.50 -5.17
CA ILE A 107 2.60 13.45 -4.06
C ILE A 107 2.95 14.85 -4.58
N ARG A 108 3.93 14.97 -5.49
CA ARG A 108 4.39 16.25 -6.02
C ARG A 108 3.30 17.02 -6.74
N GLU A 109 2.48 16.35 -7.55
CA GLU A 109 1.36 16.97 -8.26
C GLU A 109 0.41 17.68 -7.30
N LYS A 110 0.01 17.01 -6.22
CA LYS A 110 -0.84 17.62 -5.19
C LYS A 110 -0.08 18.66 -4.39
N TRP A 111 1.14 18.36 -3.95
CA TRP A 111 1.99 19.23 -3.14
C TRP A 111 2.30 20.57 -3.82
N GLN A 112 2.46 20.61 -5.14
CA GLN A 112 2.71 21.85 -5.88
C GLN A 112 1.43 22.61 -6.23
N ALA A 113 0.28 21.92 -6.28
CA ALA A 113 -1.01 22.54 -6.57
C ALA A 113 -1.56 23.36 -5.40
N ASN A 114 -1.11 23.08 -4.17
CA ASN A 114 -1.59 23.69 -2.94
C ASN A 114 -0.41 24.05 -2.02
N ASP A 115 -0.59 25.05 -1.16
CA ASP A 115 0.42 25.49 -0.20
C ASP A 115 0.24 24.73 1.13
N TYR A 116 0.65 23.47 1.19
CA TYR A 116 0.55 22.65 2.40
C TYR A 116 1.68 22.94 3.39
N ASP A 117 1.37 22.83 4.68
CA ASP A 117 2.33 22.99 5.77
C ASP A 117 3.06 21.68 6.10
N LYS A 118 2.42 20.52 5.83
CA LYS A 118 2.96 19.20 6.17
C LYS A 118 2.50 18.10 5.21
N LEU A 119 3.41 17.21 4.86
CA LEU A 119 3.13 15.90 4.26
C LEU A 119 3.11 14.82 5.35
N VAL A 120 2.01 14.08 5.50
CA VAL A 120 1.93 12.93 6.41
C VAL A 120 1.99 11.63 5.60
N LEU A 121 3.04 10.84 5.80
CA LEU A 121 3.21 9.51 5.21
C LEU A 121 2.74 8.47 6.23
N SER A 122 1.50 8.00 6.05
CA SER A 122 0.80 7.13 6.99
C SER A 122 0.84 5.66 6.53
N TYR A 123 1.50 4.81 7.31
CA TYR A 123 1.59 3.37 7.07
C TYR A 123 0.62 2.60 7.95
N HIS A 124 0.18 1.41 7.55
CA HIS A 124 -0.65 0.58 8.44
C HIS A 124 0.18 0.12 9.64
N GLY A 125 -0.27 0.39 10.86
CA GLY A 125 0.43 -0.01 12.06
C GLY A 125 0.52 -1.53 12.19
N ILE A 126 1.57 -2.00 12.87
CA ILE A 126 1.64 -3.37 13.38
C ILE A 126 1.95 -3.34 14.87
N PRO A 127 1.63 -4.40 15.63
CA PRO A 127 2.02 -4.48 17.03
C PRO A 127 3.53 -4.39 17.17
N LEU A 128 4.03 -3.58 18.10
CA LEU A 128 5.47 -3.37 18.35
C LEU A 128 6.21 -4.68 18.65
N SER A 129 5.50 -5.70 19.16
CA SER A 129 6.04 -7.03 19.39
C SER A 129 6.48 -7.75 18.11
N TYR A 130 5.85 -7.46 16.96
CA TYR A 130 6.24 -8.03 15.66
C TYR A 130 7.63 -7.53 15.26
N VAL A 131 7.90 -6.24 15.42
CA VAL A 131 9.24 -5.72 15.14
C VAL A 131 10.25 -6.17 16.19
N THR A 132 9.96 -5.93 17.47
CA THR A 132 10.95 -6.12 18.54
C THR A 132 11.28 -7.59 18.80
N LYS A 133 10.27 -8.47 18.78
CA LYS A 133 10.41 -9.90 19.11
C LYS A 133 10.45 -10.79 17.87
N LYS A 134 9.60 -10.56 16.88
CA LYS A 134 9.52 -11.40 15.67
C LYS A 134 10.46 -10.95 14.54
N LYS A 135 11.11 -9.79 14.69
CA LYS A 135 12.03 -9.21 13.70
C LYS A 135 11.38 -9.03 12.33
N ASP A 136 10.12 -8.57 12.34
CA ASP A 136 9.43 -8.15 11.14
C ASP A 136 10.20 -7.02 10.43
N ALA A 137 10.30 -7.09 9.10
CA ALA A 137 11.04 -6.10 8.30
C ALA A 137 10.22 -4.85 7.99
N TYR A 138 8.91 -4.89 8.26
CA TYR A 138 7.95 -3.88 7.80
C TYR A 138 8.33 -2.45 8.20
N GLU A 139 8.64 -2.20 9.49
CA GLU A 139 8.98 -0.85 9.99
C GLU A 139 10.18 -0.26 9.23
N GLU A 140 11.25 -1.04 9.06
CA GLU A 140 12.46 -0.57 8.37
C GLU A 140 12.22 -0.35 6.87
N GLN A 141 11.41 -1.21 6.22
CA GLN A 141 11.04 -1.02 4.82
C GLN A 141 10.12 0.20 4.61
N CYS A 142 9.24 0.51 5.57
CA CYS A 142 8.42 1.72 5.56
C CYS A 142 9.29 2.97 5.69
N LYS A 143 10.23 3.00 6.64
CA LYS A 143 11.21 4.09 6.78
C LYS A 143 12.07 4.26 5.53
N GLU A 144 12.51 3.16 4.92
CA GLU A 144 13.26 3.20 3.66
C GLU A 144 12.43 3.81 2.52
N THR A 145 11.16 3.41 2.39
CA THR A 145 10.22 4.00 1.41
C THR A 145 10.05 5.49 1.65
N THR A 146 9.81 5.91 2.89
CA THR A 146 9.71 7.33 3.27
C THR A 146 10.95 8.09 2.83
N ARG A 147 12.15 7.62 3.19
CA ARG A 147 13.43 8.26 2.84
C ARG A 147 13.59 8.42 1.33
N LEU A 148 13.26 7.39 0.55
CA LEU A 148 13.35 7.43 -0.92
C LEU A 148 12.41 8.48 -1.51
N VAL A 149 11.16 8.52 -1.05
CA VAL A 149 10.14 9.44 -1.55
C VAL A 149 10.45 10.88 -1.16
N VAL A 150 10.73 11.17 0.12
CA VAL A 150 11.02 12.54 0.57
C VAL A 150 12.28 13.10 -0.07
N SER A 151 13.29 12.26 -0.31
CA SER A 151 14.49 12.67 -1.05
C SER A 151 14.18 13.07 -2.49
N LYS A 152 13.22 12.42 -3.16
CA LYS A 152 12.80 12.75 -4.54
C LYS A 152 11.90 13.98 -4.58
N LEU A 153 11.20 14.27 -3.49
CA LEU A 153 10.39 15.48 -3.33
C LEU A 153 11.22 16.71 -2.94
N GLY A 154 12.40 16.50 -2.35
CA GLY A 154 13.25 17.59 -1.87
C GLY A 154 12.71 18.26 -0.60
N LEU A 155 11.89 17.53 0.19
CA LEU A 155 11.32 18.03 1.44
C LEU A 155 12.36 18.00 2.57
N ARG A 156 12.27 18.99 3.45
CA ARG A 156 13.04 19.08 4.69
C ARG A 156 12.38 18.24 5.79
N GLU A 157 13.14 17.90 6.83
CA GLU A 157 12.66 17.09 7.96
C GLU A 157 11.44 17.70 8.66
N GLU A 158 11.33 19.03 8.70
CA GLU A 158 10.19 19.73 9.26
C GLU A 158 8.94 19.76 8.34
N GLU A 159 9.03 19.33 7.08
CA GLU A 159 7.93 19.40 6.10
C GLU A 159 7.17 18.08 5.97
N TYR A 160 7.66 17.00 6.57
CA TYR A 160 6.99 15.70 6.53
C TYR A 160 6.93 15.00 7.89
N GLU A 161 6.01 14.06 8.03
CA GLU A 161 5.96 13.11 9.14
C GLU A 161 5.77 11.69 8.65
N HIS A 162 6.38 10.75 9.37
CA HIS A 162 6.19 9.32 9.20
C HIS A 162 5.34 8.80 10.36
N THR A 163 4.16 8.27 10.06
CA THR A 163 3.17 7.88 11.07
C THR A 163 2.56 6.51 10.78
N TYR A 164 1.84 5.96 11.75
CA TYR A 164 1.17 4.67 11.66
C TYR A 164 -0.32 4.77 11.98
N GLN A 165 -1.17 4.26 11.10
CA GLN A 165 -2.64 4.21 11.27
C GLN A 165 -3.12 2.84 11.77
N SER A 166 -4.42 2.70 11.99
CA SER A 166 -5.12 1.45 12.28
C SER A 166 -4.61 0.71 13.52
N LYS A 167 -4.53 1.40 14.66
CA LYS A 167 -4.22 0.75 15.95
C LYS A 167 -5.42 -0.04 16.46
N PHE A 168 -5.25 -1.34 16.69
CA PHE A 168 -6.31 -2.21 17.23
C PHE A 168 -5.98 -2.81 18.60
N GLY A 169 -6.96 -2.74 19.50
CA GLY A 169 -6.86 -3.38 20.81
C GLY A 169 -5.83 -2.74 21.76
N PRO A 170 -5.56 -3.39 22.90
CA PRO A 170 -4.81 -2.80 24.00
C PRO A 170 -3.28 -2.98 23.89
N GLU A 171 -2.78 -3.70 22.88
CA GLU A 171 -1.34 -3.93 22.73
C GLU A 171 -0.60 -2.63 22.38
N LYS A 172 0.74 -2.63 22.49
CA LYS A 172 1.58 -1.53 22.00
C LYS A 172 1.78 -1.69 20.49
N TRP A 173 1.58 -0.61 19.75
CA TRP A 173 1.73 -0.54 18.30
C TRP A 173 2.91 0.36 17.94
N LEU A 174 3.26 0.38 16.65
CA LEU A 174 4.18 1.38 16.12
C LEU A 174 3.61 2.79 16.29
N GLU A 175 4.51 3.73 16.53
CA GLU A 175 4.24 5.12 16.84
C GLU A 175 5.15 6.01 15.98
N PRO A 176 4.78 7.28 15.73
CA PRO A 176 3.58 7.96 16.23
C PRO A 176 2.30 7.51 15.49
N ALA A 177 1.16 7.54 16.19
CA ALA A 177 -0.12 7.20 15.57
C ALA A 177 -0.61 8.36 14.68
N THR A 178 -1.08 8.05 13.47
CA THR A 178 -1.55 9.05 12.50
C THR A 178 -2.66 9.92 13.10
N ILE A 179 -3.64 9.29 13.76
CA ILE A 179 -4.80 9.99 14.34
C ILE A 179 -4.40 10.99 15.44
N ASP A 180 -3.39 10.65 16.24
CA ASP A 180 -2.89 11.52 17.30
C ASP A 180 -2.12 12.70 16.68
N ARG A 181 -1.28 12.45 15.68
CA ARG A 181 -0.52 13.50 15.00
C ARG A 181 -1.41 14.49 14.26
N VAL A 182 -2.43 14.02 13.52
CA VAL A 182 -3.35 14.96 12.85
C VAL A 182 -4.17 15.79 13.85
N ALA A 183 -4.42 15.31 15.07
CA ALA A 183 -5.05 16.12 16.12
C ALA A 183 -4.13 17.19 16.73
N GLU A 184 -2.81 17.01 16.62
CA GLU A 184 -1.79 17.88 17.20
C GLU A 184 -1.27 18.92 16.20
N LEU A 185 -1.12 18.55 14.93
CA LEU A 185 -0.54 19.39 13.86
C LEU A 185 -1.11 20.83 13.78
N PRO A 186 -2.43 21.07 13.88
CA PRO A 186 -2.97 22.44 13.86
C PRO A 186 -2.44 23.34 14.99
N LYS A 187 -2.16 22.76 16.17
CA LYS A 187 -1.61 23.47 17.34
C LYS A 187 -0.13 23.81 17.15
N GLU A 188 0.54 23.10 16.26
CA GLU A 188 1.93 23.33 15.84
C GLU A 188 2.01 24.27 14.62
N ASN A 189 0.89 24.91 14.25
CA ASN A 189 0.72 25.78 13.07
C ASN A 189 0.74 25.06 11.71
N ALA A 190 0.62 23.73 11.68
CA ALA A 190 0.39 22.99 10.44
C ALA A 190 -1.12 22.80 10.22
N LYS A 191 -1.72 23.72 9.47
CA LYS A 191 -3.17 23.79 9.24
C LYS A 191 -3.60 23.28 7.87
N LYS A 192 -2.66 23.05 6.96
CA LYS A 192 -2.90 22.46 5.65
C LYS A 192 -2.05 21.21 5.51
N VAL A 193 -2.69 20.04 5.52
CA VAL A 193 -2.01 18.75 5.51
C VAL A 193 -2.36 17.99 4.23
N LEU A 194 -1.33 17.43 3.61
CA LEU A 194 -1.46 16.40 2.59
C LEU A 194 -1.11 15.05 3.23
N ILE A 195 -2.00 14.07 3.17
CA ILE A 195 -1.74 12.72 3.68
C ILE A 195 -1.62 11.72 2.53
N CYS A 196 -0.73 10.74 2.67
CA CYS A 196 -0.51 9.67 1.70
C CYS A 196 -0.31 8.34 2.43
N SER A 197 -0.69 7.21 1.81
CA SER A 197 -0.41 5.88 2.35
C SER A 197 0.51 5.06 1.43
N PRO A 198 1.84 5.09 1.65
CA PRO A 198 2.81 4.47 0.73
C PRO A 198 2.83 2.94 0.71
N ALA A 199 1.99 2.28 1.51
CA ALA A 199 1.92 0.82 1.60
C ALA A 199 0.69 0.23 0.90
N PHE A 200 -0.20 1.08 0.37
CA PHE A 200 -1.37 0.67 -0.40
C PHE A 200 -1.23 1.16 -1.84
N VAL A 201 -1.47 0.25 -2.79
CA VAL A 201 -1.36 0.54 -4.23
C VAL A 201 -2.72 0.66 -4.93
N ALA A 202 -3.79 0.32 -4.23
CA ALA A 202 -5.17 0.49 -4.64
C ALA A 202 -6.00 0.93 -3.43
N ASP A 203 -7.01 1.75 -3.66
CA ASP A 203 -7.96 2.16 -2.63
C ASP A 203 -8.70 0.93 -2.07
N CYS A 204 -8.83 0.91 -0.75
CA CYS A 204 -9.67 -0.02 -0.04
C CYS A 204 -10.59 0.75 0.92
N LEU A 205 -11.48 0.03 1.60
CA LEU A 205 -12.38 0.66 2.56
C LEU A 205 -11.61 1.28 3.74
N GLU A 206 -10.47 0.70 4.11
CA GLU A 206 -9.64 1.21 5.20
C GLU A 206 -9.01 2.55 4.82
N THR A 207 -8.39 2.68 3.64
CA THR A 207 -7.77 3.95 3.21
C THR A 207 -8.80 5.06 3.08
N LEU A 208 -9.93 4.80 2.41
CA LEU A 208 -10.97 5.81 2.20
C LEU A 208 -11.64 6.24 3.50
N PHE A 209 -11.98 5.30 4.39
CA PHE A 209 -12.67 5.66 5.62
C PHE A 209 -11.71 6.27 6.65
N GLU A 210 -10.58 5.63 6.91
CA GLU A 210 -9.70 6.06 7.99
C GLU A 210 -8.95 7.33 7.60
N LEU A 211 -8.31 7.37 6.42
CA LEU A 211 -7.45 8.50 6.06
C LEU A 211 -8.25 9.70 5.57
N GLU A 212 -9.25 9.49 4.71
CA GLU A 212 -9.94 10.59 4.05
C GLU A 212 -11.12 11.13 4.87
N ILE A 213 -11.73 10.31 5.73
CA ILE A 213 -12.88 10.71 6.56
C ILE A 213 -12.44 10.92 8.01
N GLU A 214 -12.02 9.86 8.71
CA GLU A 214 -11.78 9.93 10.17
C GLU A 214 -10.63 10.88 10.54
N ASN A 215 -9.46 10.75 9.89
CA ASN A 215 -8.32 11.64 10.15
C ASN A 215 -8.62 13.08 9.74
N LYS A 216 -9.40 13.29 8.66
CA LYS A 216 -9.83 14.61 8.21
C LYS A 216 -10.76 15.28 9.22
N GLU A 217 -11.75 14.55 9.74
CA GLU A 217 -12.66 15.02 10.77
C GLU A 217 -11.88 15.46 12.01
N VAL A 218 -10.99 14.60 12.53
CA VAL A 218 -10.15 14.91 13.70
C VAL A 218 -9.25 16.12 13.48
N PHE A 219 -8.64 16.23 12.30
CA PHE A 219 -7.79 17.37 11.94
C PHE A 219 -8.56 18.69 11.95
N VAL A 220 -9.74 18.71 11.31
CA VAL A 220 -10.60 19.90 11.22
C VAL A 220 -11.16 20.28 12.60
N GLU A 221 -11.60 19.31 13.40
CA GLU A 221 -12.08 19.53 14.77
C GLU A 221 -11.01 20.15 15.69
N ASN A 222 -9.73 19.89 15.42
CA ASN A 222 -8.61 20.46 16.17
C ASN A 222 -8.08 21.79 15.59
N GLY A 223 -8.75 22.37 14.59
CA GLY A 223 -8.44 23.69 14.03
C GLY A 223 -7.64 23.68 12.72
N GLY A 224 -7.57 22.52 12.05
CA GLY A 224 -7.06 22.41 10.69
C GLY A 224 -7.97 23.06 9.65
N GLU A 225 -7.39 23.51 8.54
CA GLU A 225 -8.07 24.25 7.47
C GLU A 225 -8.16 23.46 6.16
N THR A 226 -7.08 22.79 5.74
CA THR A 226 -7.05 21.97 4.51
C THR A 226 -6.52 20.59 4.83
N PHE A 227 -7.23 19.56 4.37
CA PHE A 227 -6.82 18.18 4.53
C PHE A 227 -7.18 17.42 3.26
N ASP A 228 -6.15 16.99 2.54
CA ASP A 228 -6.28 16.30 1.27
C ASP A 228 -5.53 14.97 1.31
N PHE A 229 -6.05 13.98 0.60
CA PHE A 229 -5.49 12.65 0.50
C PHE A 229 -4.88 12.42 -0.89
N VAL A 230 -3.68 11.84 -0.93
CA VAL A 230 -3.08 11.27 -2.14
C VAL A 230 -3.60 9.83 -2.28
N HIS A 231 -4.56 9.64 -3.17
CA HIS A 231 -5.06 8.29 -3.47
C HIS A 231 -3.94 7.38 -3.98
N PRO A 232 -4.02 6.07 -3.70
CA PRO A 232 -3.16 5.07 -4.31
C PRO A 232 -3.24 5.09 -5.84
N PHE A 233 -2.33 4.37 -6.49
CA PHE A 233 -2.25 4.35 -7.95
C PHE A 233 -3.47 3.77 -8.64
N ASN A 234 -4.25 2.95 -7.94
CA ASN A 234 -5.48 2.34 -8.46
C ASN A 234 -5.18 1.62 -9.79
N ASP A 235 -5.96 1.83 -10.84
CA ASP A 235 -5.75 1.24 -12.16
C ASP A 235 -4.88 2.11 -13.09
N SER A 236 -3.96 2.89 -12.54
CA SER A 236 -2.98 3.64 -13.33
C SER A 236 -2.11 2.72 -14.18
N LEU A 237 -2.02 3.02 -15.49
CA LEU A 237 -1.12 2.32 -16.41
C LEU A 237 0.35 2.47 -16.00
N ASP A 238 0.74 3.57 -15.35
CA ASP A 238 2.12 3.74 -14.88
C ASP A 238 2.43 2.77 -13.75
N PHE A 239 1.48 2.51 -12.84
CA PHE A 239 1.67 1.50 -11.83
C PHE A 239 1.69 0.08 -12.42
N THR A 240 0.88 -0.20 -13.45
CA THR A 240 0.97 -1.46 -14.17
C THR A 240 2.35 -1.67 -14.82
N ARG A 241 3.01 -0.60 -15.30
CA ARG A 241 4.41 -0.66 -15.77
C ARG A 241 5.38 -0.99 -14.63
N VAL A 242 5.19 -0.40 -13.44
CA VAL A 242 5.96 -0.78 -12.24
C VAL A 242 5.80 -2.26 -11.94
N LEU A 243 4.57 -2.80 -11.96
CA LEU A 243 4.34 -4.24 -11.74
C LEU A 243 5.06 -5.11 -12.78
N SER A 244 5.05 -4.72 -14.05
CA SER A 244 5.81 -5.42 -15.10
C SER A 244 7.32 -5.42 -14.79
N GLU A 245 7.87 -4.28 -14.40
CA GLU A 245 9.29 -4.17 -14.03
C GLU A 245 9.64 -5.05 -12.83
N VAL A 246 8.79 -5.05 -11.79
CA VAL A 246 8.96 -5.90 -10.61
C VAL A 246 9.06 -7.37 -11.01
N VAL A 247 8.20 -7.83 -11.92
CA VAL A 247 8.26 -9.20 -12.44
C VAL A 247 9.57 -9.45 -13.20
N ASP A 248 9.98 -8.54 -14.08
CA ASP A 248 11.19 -8.70 -14.89
C ASP A 248 12.48 -8.73 -14.04
N GLN A 249 12.60 -7.86 -13.03
CA GLN A 249 13.72 -7.88 -12.07
C GLN A 249 13.77 -9.17 -11.24
N ASN A 250 12.68 -9.92 -11.23
CA ASN A 250 12.53 -11.19 -10.53
C ASN A 250 12.47 -12.39 -11.49
N ARG A 251 12.78 -12.25 -12.79
CA ARG A 251 13.00 -13.42 -13.65
C ARG A 251 14.37 -14.04 -13.33
N ILE A 252 14.45 -15.37 -13.33
CA ILE A 252 15.70 -16.13 -13.23
C ILE A 252 15.95 -16.76 -14.61
#